data_AF-W4FLX5-F1
#
_entry.id   AF-W4FLX5-F1
#
_cell.length_a   1.000
_cell.length_b   1.000
_cell.length_c   1.000
_cell.angle_alpha   90.00
_cell.angle_beta   90.00
_cell.angle_gamma   90.00
#
_symmetry.space_group_name_H-M   'P 1'
#
loop_
_entity.id
_entity.type
_entity.pdbx_description
1 polymer ?
#
loop_
_entity_poly.entity_id
_entity_poly.type
_entity_poly.pdbx_seq_one_letter_code
_entity_poly.pdbx_strand_id
1 'polypeptide(L)'
;MRLHNLPLLVVVALATMGVLCRPQYAALIPNGDNVDGYPAVGHTNDAGGGDRNAFGKDFSSAGSWTVALCKLDSDGDGLTNGQELGDPCCVWVKGTTPNQTVALSNPGLTGSTRDRALATSVTCPDGSPAASLYASSWLVSGIVAGVLAATL
;
A
#
# COMPACT_ATOMS: atom_id res chain seq x y z
N MET A 1 -21.82 64.61 30.89
CA MET A 1 -21.12 63.64 30.01
C MET A 1 -20.36 62.66 30.90
N ARG A 2 -20.90 61.45 31.14
CA ARG A 2 -20.16 60.33 31.75
C ARG A 2 -20.33 59.14 30.81
N LEU A 3 -19.26 58.83 30.09
CA LEU A 3 -19.18 57.63 29.25
C LEU A 3 -18.84 56.44 30.15
N HIS A 4 -19.62 55.38 30.01
CA HIS A 4 -19.48 54.11 30.73
C HIS A 4 -18.27 53.33 30.20
N ASN A 5 -17.37 52.92 31.09
CA ASN A 5 -16.28 52.00 30.77
C ASN A 5 -16.78 50.55 30.91
N LEU A 6 -17.27 49.94 29.83
CA LEU A 6 -17.36 48.48 29.76
C LEU A 6 -15.99 47.94 29.34
N PRO A 7 -15.31 47.07 30.12
CA PRO A 7 -14.16 46.34 29.61
C PRO A 7 -14.67 45.36 28.56
N LEU A 8 -14.35 45.63 27.30
CA LEU A 8 -14.57 44.72 26.18
C LEU A 8 -13.79 43.43 26.47
N LEU A 9 -14.48 42.41 26.97
CA LEU A 9 -13.96 41.06 27.10
C LEU A 9 -13.73 40.52 25.69
N VAL A 10 -12.54 40.72 25.12
CA VAL A 10 -12.15 40.12 23.85
C VAL A 10 -11.88 38.64 24.13
N VAL A 11 -12.94 37.82 24.05
CA VAL A 11 -12.80 36.37 24.01
C VAL A 11 -12.25 36.01 22.64
N VAL A 12 -10.92 35.85 22.55
CA VAL A 12 -10.28 35.25 21.37
C VAL A 12 -10.67 33.78 21.36
N ALA A 13 -11.72 33.43 20.61
CA ALA A 13 -12.05 32.04 20.33
C ALA A 13 -10.92 31.46 19.47
N LEU A 14 -10.04 30.69 20.09
CA LEU A 14 -9.06 29.87 19.37
C LEU A 14 -9.86 28.83 18.56
N ALA A 15 -10.06 29.10 17.27
CA ALA A 15 -10.60 28.11 16.35
C ALA A 15 -9.56 26.99 16.24
N THR A 16 -9.74 25.93 17.05
CA THR A 16 -8.95 24.71 16.91
C THR A 16 -9.28 24.13 15.54
N MET A 17 -8.38 24.31 14.57
CA MET A 17 -8.46 23.61 13.29
C MET A 17 -8.32 22.12 13.59
N GLY A 18 -9.45 21.43 13.72
CA GLY A 18 -9.47 19.99 13.87
C GLY A 18 -8.84 19.39 12.62
N VAL A 19 -7.71 18.72 12.77
CA VAL A 19 -7.17 17.86 11.72
C VAL A 19 -8.18 16.74 11.54
N LEU A 20 -8.91 16.75 10.43
CA LEU A 20 -9.76 15.62 10.06
C LEU A 20 -8.83 14.46 9.71
N CYS A 21 -8.59 13.57 10.67
CA CYS A 21 -8.04 12.26 10.36
C CYS A 21 -8.99 11.61 9.34
N ARG A 22 -8.43 10.96 8.31
CA ARG A 22 -9.22 10.49 7.17
C ARG A 22 -9.22 8.96 7.11
N PRO A 23 -9.76 8.27 8.15
CA PRO A 23 -9.70 6.82 8.30
C PRO A 23 -10.37 6.08 7.15
N GLN A 24 -11.28 6.74 6.41
CA GLN A 24 -11.90 6.16 5.22
C GLN A 24 -10.90 5.80 4.12
N TYR A 25 -9.67 6.33 4.12
CA TYR A 25 -8.64 5.93 3.17
C TYR A 25 -8.07 4.55 3.45
N ALA A 26 -7.99 4.12 4.72
CA ALA A 26 -7.58 2.76 5.07
C ALA A 26 -8.51 1.72 4.43
N ALA A 27 -9.81 2.03 4.34
CA ALA A 27 -10.80 1.20 3.68
C ALA A 27 -10.74 1.22 2.13
N LEU A 28 -9.82 1.99 1.52
CA LEU A 28 -9.63 2.01 0.06
C LEU A 28 -8.52 1.08 -0.43
N ILE A 29 -7.79 0.46 0.48
CA ILE A 29 -6.68 -0.46 0.19
C ILE A 29 -6.89 -1.75 1.00
N PRO A 30 -6.34 -2.90 0.55
CA PRO A 30 -6.39 -4.12 1.33
C PRO A 30 -5.62 -3.95 2.65
N ASN A 31 -6.18 -4.47 3.75
CA ASN A 31 -5.57 -4.43 5.08
C ASN A 31 -5.07 -3.05 5.56
N GLY A 32 -5.65 -1.93 5.08
CA GLY A 32 -5.11 -0.59 5.33
C GLY A 32 -5.09 -0.15 6.80
N ASP A 33 -5.82 -0.83 7.68
CA ASP A 33 -5.87 -0.64 9.13
C ASP A 33 -5.28 -1.84 9.92
N ASN A 34 -4.70 -2.81 9.21
CA ASN A 34 -4.26 -4.10 9.75
C ASN A 34 -2.76 -4.35 9.52
N VAL A 35 -1.97 -3.29 9.34
CA VAL A 35 -0.50 -3.36 9.28
C VAL A 35 0.06 -3.05 10.66
N ASP A 36 0.68 -4.05 11.30
CA ASP A 36 1.18 -3.96 12.67
C ASP A 36 2.16 -2.79 12.85
N GLY A 37 1.85 -1.89 13.80
CA GLY A 37 2.66 -0.70 14.07
C GLY A 37 2.44 0.48 13.11
N TYR A 38 1.65 0.30 12.04
CA TYR A 38 1.43 1.31 11.00
C TYR A 38 -0.07 1.57 10.76
N PRO A 39 -0.78 2.23 11.70
CA PRO A 39 -2.21 2.48 11.57
C PRO A 39 -2.57 3.51 10.49
N ALA A 40 -1.59 4.20 9.90
CA ALA A 40 -1.78 5.14 8.81
C ALA A 40 -0.89 4.84 7.60
N VAL A 41 -1.17 3.72 6.93
CA VAL A 41 -0.52 3.36 5.67
C VAL A 41 -0.64 4.51 4.64
N GLY A 42 0.50 4.90 4.06
CA GLY A 42 0.58 6.01 3.09
C GLY A 42 1.14 7.33 3.66
N HIS A 43 1.40 7.40 4.96
CA HIS A 43 1.99 8.58 5.61
C HIS A 43 3.37 8.28 6.19
N THR A 44 4.20 9.32 6.36
CA THR A 44 5.49 9.22 7.07
C THR A 44 5.31 9.26 8.59
N ASN A 45 4.21 9.84 9.06
CA ASN A 45 3.78 9.74 10.45
C ASN A 45 2.86 8.53 10.61
N ASP A 46 3.27 7.56 11.42
CA ASP A 46 2.51 6.32 11.64
C ASP A 46 1.14 6.59 12.29
N ALA A 47 1.00 7.67 13.06
CA ALA A 47 -0.28 8.11 13.62
C ALA A 47 -1.20 8.82 12.59
N GLY A 48 -0.71 9.04 11.37
CA GLY A 48 -1.43 9.67 10.26
C GLY A 48 -1.23 11.18 10.15
N GLY A 49 -1.71 11.71 9.01
CA GLY A 49 -1.49 13.11 8.64
C GLY A 49 -0.03 13.41 8.27
N GLY A 50 0.28 14.68 8.04
CA GLY A 50 1.60 15.09 7.56
C GLY A 50 1.90 14.58 6.15
N ASP A 51 3.19 14.50 5.83
CA ASP A 51 3.65 14.10 4.50
C ASP A 51 3.28 12.66 4.15
N ARG A 52 3.09 12.42 2.85
CA ARG A 52 2.87 11.07 2.31
C ARG A 52 4.22 10.38 2.12
N ASN A 53 4.25 9.08 2.43
CA ASN A 53 5.37 8.23 2.06
C ASN A 53 5.30 7.90 0.54
N ALA A 54 6.18 7.04 0.04
CA ALA A 54 6.23 6.72 -1.40
C ALA A 54 4.90 6.12 -1.88
N PHE A 55 4.40 5.08 -1.21
CA PHE A 55 3.10 4.48 -1.49
C PHE A 55 1.94 5.49 -1.46
N GLY A 56 1.89 6.38 -0.47
CA GLY A 56 0.82 7.37 -0.38
C GLY A 56 0.80 8.35 -1.56
N LYS A 57 1.97 8.68 -2.14
CA LYS A 57 2.07 9.50 -3.35
C LYS A 57 1.57 8.74 -4.58
N ASP A 58 1.92 7.46 -4.68
CA ASP A 58 1.47 6.61 -5.79
C ASP A 58 -0.03 6.33 -5.72
N PHE A 59 -0.56 6.01 -4.54
CA PHE A 59 -2.00 5.87 -4.30
C PHE A 59 -2.75 7.16 -4.64
N SER A 60 -2.21 8.33 -4.26
CA SER A 60 -2.81 9.61 -4.64
C SER A 60 -2.80 9.87 -6.14
N SER A 61 -1.79 9.38 -6.85
CA SER A 61 -1.67 9.56 -8.30
C SER A 61 -2.61 8.61 -9.04
N ALA A 62 -2.77 7.38 -8.54
CA ALA A 62 -3.71 6.39 -9.07
C ALA A 62 -5.17 6.74 -8.74
N GLY A 63 -5.43 7.37 -7.59
CA GLY A 63 -6.76 7.74 -7.11
C GLY A 63 -7.58 6.59 -6.51
N SER A 64 -7.16 5.35 -6.71
CA SER A 64 -7.79 4.14 -6.17
C SER A 64 -6.83 2.94 -6.17
N TRP A 65 -7.23 1.84 -5.53
CA TRP A 65 -6.53 0.56 -5.64
C TRP A 65 -6.70 -0.01 -7.05
N THR A 66 -5.74 0.27 -7.92
CA THR A 66 -5.70 -0.24 -9.30
C THR A 66 -4.73 -1.41 -9.41
N VAL A 67 -4.87 -2.23 -10.45
CA VAL A 67 -3.89 -3.30 -10.75
C VAL A 67 -2.49 -2.74 -10.94
N ALA A 68 -2.35 -1.56 -11.56
CA ALA A 68 -1.06 -0.90 -11.75
C ALA A 68 -0.43 -0.51 -10.40
N LEU A 69 -1.21 0.10 -9.50
CA LEU A 69 -0.74 0.43 -8.16
C LEU A 69 -0.39 -0.83 -7.36
N CYS A 70 -1.24 -1.86 -7.40
CA CYS A 70 -1.01 -3.12 -6.69
C CYS A 70 0.29 -3.82 -7.11
N LYS A 71 0.65 -3.73 -8.40
CA LYS A 71 1.90 -4.31 -8.95
C LYS A 71 3.12 -3.41 -8.81
N LEU A 72 2.95 -2.17 -8.38
CA LEU A 72 4.05 -1.25 -8.16
C LEU A 72 4.79 -1.63 -6.87
N ASP A 73 6.12 -1.54 -6.90
CA ASP A 73 6.99 -1.54 -5.72
C ASP A 73 7.27 -0.08 -5.38
N SER A 74 6.49 0.48 -4.47
CA SER A 74 6.49 1.92 -4.22
C SER A 74 7.72 2.40 -3.44
N ASP A 75 8.28 1.56 -2.56
CA ASP A 75 9.43 1.93 -1.73
C ASP A 75 10.76 1.31 -2.18
N GLY A 76 10.73 0.33 -3.08
CA GLY A 76 11.90 -0.27 -3.70
C GLY A 76 12.52 -1.41 -2.87
N ASP A 77 11.77 -2.03 -1.96
CA ASP A 77 12.23 -3.18 -1.17
C ASP A 77 12.16 -4.53 -1.94
N GLY A 78 11.61 -4.48 -3.16
CA GLY A 78 11.45 -5.60 -4.07
C GLY A 78 10.13 -6.35 -3.91
N LEU A 79 9.23 -5.95 -3.02
CA LEU A 79 7.86 -6.45 -2.95
C LEU A 79 6.90 -5.48 -3.64
N THR A 80 5.81 -5.99 -4.21
CA THR A 80 4.76 -5.10 -4.71
C THR A 80 3.87 -4.65 -3.56
N ASN A 81 3.21 -3.50 -3.72
CA ASN A 81 2.18 -3.01 -2.81
C ASN A 81 1.13 -4.08 -2.47
N GLY A 82 0.73 -4.88 -3.46
CA GLY A 82 -0.17 -6.02 -3.28
C GLY A 82 0.42 -7.15 -2.45
N GLN A 83 1.68 -7.52 -2.69
CA GLN A 83 2.38 -8.53 -1.88
C GLN A 83 2.49 -8.09 -0.43
N GLU A 84 2.69 -6.81 -0.18
CA GLU A 84 2.84 -6.24 1.16
C GLU A 84 1.51 -6.12 1.90
N LEU A 85 0.48 -5.61 1.23
CA LEU A 85 -0.86 -5.41 1.78
C LEU A 85 -1.77 -6.64 1.66
N GLY A 86 -1.25 -7.79 1.22
CA GLY A 86 -1.97 -9.06 1.24
C GLY A 86 -2.94 -9.30 0.07
N ASP A 87 -2.79 -8.55 -1.02
CA ASP A 87 -3.39 -8.77 -2.34
C ASP A 87 -2.32 -9.11 -3.41
N PRO A 88 -1.56 -10.20 -3.25
CA PRO A 88 -0.45 -10.55 -4.16
C PRO A 88 -0.92 -10.95 -5.57
N CYS A 89 -2.23 -11.17 -5.75
CA CYS A 89 -2.85 -11.44 -7.04
C CYS A 89 -3.45 -10.19 -7.71
N CYS A 90 -3.49 -9.05 -7.02
CA CYS A 90 -4.11 -7.82 -7.50
C CYS A 90 -5.58 -8.00 -7.93
N VAL A 91 -6.32 -8.78 -7.14
CA VAL A 91 -7.74 -9.10 -7.36
C VAL A 91 -8.63 -8.58 -6.25
N TRP A 92 -8.06 -8.00 -5.20
CA TRP A 92 -8.84 -7.46 -4.10
C TRP A 92 -9.78 -6.36 -4.59
N VAL A 93 -11.02 -6.44 -4.11
CA VAL A 93 -12.04 -5.43 -4.30
C VAL A 93 -12.45 -4.89 -2.95
N LYS A 94 -12.72 -3.59 -2.89
CA LYS A 94 -13.16 -2.92 -1.67
C LYS A 94 -14.25 -3.69 -0.94
N GLY A 95 -14.01 -3.99 0.34
CA GLY A 95 -14.95 -4.70 1.21
C GLY A 95 -14.83 -6.23 1.18
N THR A 96 -13.94 -6.79 0.36
CA THR A 96 -13.62 -8.22 0.37
C THR A 96 -12.45 -8.53 1.30
N THR A 97 -12.29 -9.80 1.68
CA THR A 97 -11.12 -10.26 2.44
C THR A 97 -9.94 -10.44 1.48
N PRO A 98 -8.77 -9.81 1.72
CA PRO A 98 -7.55 -10.06 0.94
C PRO A 98 -7.06 -11.51 1.08
N ASN A 99 -6.18 -11.95 0.16
CA ASN A 99 -5.63 -13.31 0.19
C ASN A 99 -4.81 -13.59 1.45
N GLN A 100 -4.19 -12.56 2.02
CA GLN A 100 -3.38 -12.65 3.22
C GLN A 100 -3.72 -11.49 4.16
N THR A 101 -3.74 -11.75 5.46
CA THR A 101 -4.15 -10.77 6.49
C THR A 101 -3.18 -10.70 7.67
N VAL A 102 -2.04 -11.39 7.58
CA VAL A 102 -1.04 -11.49 8.64
C VAL A 102 0.35 -11.32 8.07
N ALA A 103 1.31 -10.95 8.92
CA ALA A 103 2.71 -10.72 8.55
C ALA A 103 2.84 -9.76 7.35
N LEU A 104 2.09 -8.66 7.40
CA LEU A 104 2.08 -7.60 6.39
C LEU A 104 3.24 -6.62 6.62
N SER A 105 3.53 -5.79 5.62
CA SER A 105 4.50 -4.69 5.69
C SER A 105 3.90 -3.39 5.18
N ASN A 106 4.56 -2.27 5.47
CA ASN A 106 4.15 -0.94 5.02
C ASN A 106 4.81 -0.62 3.66
N PRO A 107 4.03 -0.51 2.57
CA PRO A 107 4.53 -0.40 1.20
C PRO A 107 5.23 0.92 0.84
N GLY A 108 5.36 1.83 1.80
CA GLY A 108 6.05 3.09 1.61
C GLY A 108 7.31 3.23 2.46
N LEU A 109 7.75 2.16 3.13
CA LEU A 109 8.84 2.15 4.10
C LEU A 109 9.70 0.88 3.95
N THR A 110 10.86 0.99 3.29
CA THR A 110 11.78 -0.14 3.05
C THR A 110 12.28 -0.88 4.29
N GLY A 111 12.17 -0.26 5.48
CA GLY A 111 12.51 -0.89 6.76
C GLY A 111 11.38 -1.76 7.35
N SER A 112 10.15 -1.62 6.84
CA SER A 112 9.01 -2.45 7.17
C SER A 112 9.04 -3.67 6.25
N THR A 113 9.53 -4.80 6.75
CA THR A 113 9.79 -5.97 5.90
C THR A 113 8.87 -7.13 6.26
N ARG A 114 8.58 -7.97 5.26
CA ARG A 114 7.88 -9.24 5.45
C ARG A 114 8.57 -10.36 4.68
N ASP A 115 8.26 -11.61 5.04
CA ASP A 115 8.81 -12.78 4.36
C ASP A 115 8.34 -12.85 2.90
N ARG A 116 9.30 -12.84 1.97
CA ARG A 116 9.06 -12.86 0.52
C ARG A 116 8.45 -14.18 0.04
N ALA A 117 8.85 -15.31 0.63
CA ALA A 117 8.29 -16.60 0.27
C ALA A 117 6.81 -16.67 0.71
N LEU A 118 6.49 -16.16 1.91
CA LEU A 118 5.10 -16.04 2.34
C LEU A 118 4.31 -15.12 1.41
N ALA A 119 4.82 -13.93 1.09
CA ALA A 119 4.15 -12.95 0.23
C ALA A 119 3.88 -13.46 -1.20
N THR A 120 4.68 -14.42 -1.69
CA THR A 120 4.56 -14.99 -3.05
C THR A 120 3.92 -16.37 -3.11
N SER A 121 3.66 -17.01 -1.96
CA SER A 121 3.12 -18.38 -1.87
C SER A 121 1.64 -18.53 -2.25
N VAL A 122 1.00 -17.50 -2.79
CA VAL A 122 -0.43 -17.49 -3.10
C VAL A 122 -0.68 -17.98 -4.53
N THR A 123 -1.66 -18.87 -4.69
CA THR A 123 -2.22 -19.25 -6.00
C THR A 123 -3.40 -18.34 -6.33
N CYS A 124 -3.35 -17.69 -7.49
CA CYS A 124 -4.37 -16.75 -7.96
C CYS A 124 -5.58 -17.49 -8.56
N PRO A 125 -6.73 -16.81 -8.73
CA PRO A 125 -7.96 -17.44 -9.25
C PRO A 125 -7.83 -18.10 -10.63
N ASP A 126 -6.86 -17.68 -11.43
CA ASP A 126 -6.54 -18.27 -12.73
C ASP A 126 -5.58 -19.48 -12.65
N GLY A 127 -5.23 -19.90 -11.44
CA GLY A 127 -4.26 -20.98 -11.18
C GLY A 127 -2.80 -20.55 -11.31
N SER A 128 -2.52 -19.29 -11.65
CA SER A 128 -1.15 -18.76 -11.71
C SER A 128 -0.59 -18.49 -10.30
N PRO A 129 0.74 -18.51 -10.11
CA PRO A 129 1.33 -17.98 -8.89
C PRO A 129 1.14 -16.46 -8.81
N ALA A 130 1.02 -15.93 -7.59
CA ALA A 130 1.06 -14.50 -7.30
C ALA A 130 2.17 -13.79 -8.06
N ALA A 131 1.88 -12.56 -8.49
CA ALA A 131 2.80 -11.78 -9.32
C ALA A 131 4.14 -11.65 -8.60
N SER A 132 5.20 -12.25 -9.14
CA SER A 132 6.57 -12.01 -8.71
C SER A 132 7.18 -10.98 -9.65
N LEU A 133 7.62 -9.85 -9.10
CA LEU A 133 8.39 -8.82 -9.81
C LEU A 133 9.64 -9.38 -10.52
N TYR A 134 10.06 -10.61 -10.17
CA TYR A 134 11.24 -11.27 -10.69
C TYR A 134 10.95 -12.53 -11.54
N ALA A 135 9.69 -12.87 -11.83
CA ALA A 135 9.39 -14.06 -12.66
C ALA A 135 9.72 -13.86 -14.15
N SER A 136 9.94 -12.63 -14.62
CA SER A 136 10.18 -12.34 -16.05
C SER A 136 11.65 -12.17 -16.44
N SER A 137 12.63 -12.31 -15.55
CA SER A 137 14.04 -12.03 -15.88
C SER A 137 14.91 -13.26 -16.20
N TRP A 138 14.39 -14.50 -16.12
CA TRP A 138 15.21 -15.69 -16.42
C TRP A 138 14.58 -16.77 -17.32
N LEU A 139 13.37 -16.59 -17.87
CA LEU A 139 12.73 -17.62 -18.72
C LEU A 139 12.56 -17.26 -20.21
N VAL A 140 13.09 -16.13 -20.69
CA VAL A 140 13.12 -15.82 -22.14
C VAL A 140 14.36 -16.30 -22.89
N SER A 141 15.30 -17.02 -22.25
CA SER A 141 16.46 -17.61 -22.95
C SER A 141 16.26 -19.07 -23.39
N GLY A 142 15.01 -19.54 -23.48
CA GLY A 142 14.70 -20.96 -23.71
C GLY A 142 14.14 -21.35 -25.08
N ILE A 143 14.02 -20.45 -26.06
CA ILE A 143 13.46 -20.78 -27.39
C ILE A 143 14.38 -20.34 -28.52
N VAL A 144 15.59 -20.90 -28.61
CA VAL A 144 16.26 -21.15 -29.90
C VAL A 144 17.19 -22.36 -29.77
N ALA A 145 16.69 -23.56 -30.03
CA ALA A 145 17.43 -24.65 -30.68
C ALA A 145 16.47 -25.82 -30.89
N GLY A 146 15.89 -25.88 -32.07
CA GLY A 146 15.13 -27.04 -32.51
C GLY A 146 15.99 -28.29 -32.53
N VAL A 147 15.35 -29.40 -32.13
CA VAL A 147 15.39 -30.72 -32.77
C VAL A 147 16.59 -30.95 -33.70
N LEU A 148 17.57 -31.74 -33.27
CA LEU A 148 18.21 -32.72 -34.16
C LEU A 148 18.64 -33.98 -33.40
N ALA A 149 17.85 -35.03 -33.65
CA ALA A 149 18.21 -36.43 -33.81
C ALA A 149 19.00 -37.18 -32.70
N ALA A 150 18.29 -38.12 -32.09
CA ALA A 150 18.82 -39.39 -31.59
C ALA A 150 19.20 -40.33 -32.77
N THR A 151 20.02 -41.36 -32.47
CA THR A 151 20.51 -42.48 -33.32
C THR A 151 21.51 -42.08 -34.40
N LEU A 152 22.74 -42.61 -34.50
CA LEU A 152 23.42 -43.82 -34.03
C LEU A 152 24.86 -43.49 -33.60
#